data_AF-A0A7W0MF53-F1
#
_entry.id   AF-A0A7W0MF53-F1
#
_cell.length_a   1.000
_cell.length_b   1.000
_cell.length_c   1.000
_cell.angle_alpha   90.00
_cell.angle_beta   90.00
_cell.angle_gamma   90.00
#
_symmetry.space_group_name_H-M   'P 1'
#
loop_
_entity.id
_entity.type
_entity.pdbx_description
1 polymer ?
#
loop_
_entity_poly.entity_id
_entity_poly.type
_entity_poly.pdbx_seq_one_letter_code
_entity_poly.pdbx_strand_id
1 'polypeptide(L)'
;MKVSDYKQLAARLAVLLTLVMASPLNFNVHAQNSKMASLISEIKAELPGRQKEISEKCGGASVIMEVDFASFGDNYDALLKVPQQGLKETTNGFRRFCTNSNRTSEEDPDKVNAVKTKVKKIVIKHVPKLEQKKISLQDGGTVLMEMAFGQSGGGLSLVEIQRMLGEVL
;
A
#
# COMPACT_ATOMS: atom_id res chain seq x y z
N MET A 1 -1.46 -51.30 -31.49
CA MET A 1 -0.33 -50.34 -31.36
C MET A 1 0.92 -51.13 -31.03
N LYS A 2 2.04 -50.86 -31.70
CA LYS A 2 3.32 -51.54 -31.44
C LYS A 2 4.04 -50.83 -30.30
N VAL A 3 4.82 -51.56 -29.50
CA VAL A 3 5.60 -51.02 -28.35
C VAL A 3 6.53 -49.85 -28.76
N SER A 4 6.91 -49.79 -30.05
CA SER A 4 7.63 -48.67 -30.68
C SER A 4 6.91 -47.32 -30.55
N ASP A 5 5.58 -47.30 -30.63
CA ASP A 5 4.78 -46.07 -30.68
C ASP A 5 4.76 -45.36 -29.31
N TYR A 6 4.84 -46.13 -28.21
CA TYR A 6 4.89 -45.59 -26.84
C TYR A 6 6.20 -44.88 -26.52
N LYS A 7 7.33 -45.40 -27.01
CA LYS A 7 8.64 -44.78 -26.78
C LYS A 7 8.77 -43.43 -27.49
N GLN A 8 8.22 -43.32 -28.70
CA GLN A 8 8.19 -42.04 -29.43
C GLN A 8 7.23 -41.04 -28.78
N LEU A 9 6.08 -41.49 -28.26
CA LEU A 9 5.14 -40.62 -27.54
C LEU A 9 5.75 -40.08 -26.24
N ALA A 10 6.41 -40.94 -25.46
CA ALA A 10 7.08 -40.55 -24.22
C ALA A 10 8.25 -39.56 -24.46
N ALA A 11 9.04 -39.78 -25.52
CA ALA A 11 10.11 -38.87 -25.90
C ALA A 11 9.57 -37.48 -26.32
N ARG A 12 8.45 -37.44 -27.06
CA ARG A 12 7.80 -36.17 -27.45
C ARG A 12 7.21 -35.43 -26.26
N LEU A 13 6.62 -36.14 -25.29
CA LEU A 13 6.14 -35.56 -24.03
C LEU A 13 7.29 -35.01 -23.17
N ALA A 14 8.41 -35.72 -23.09
CA ALA A 14 9.58 -35.26 -22.33
C ALA A 14 10.17 -33.96 -22.90
N VAL A 15 10.25 -33.84 -24.24
CA VAL A 15 10.70 -32.62 -24.92
C VAL A 15 9.72 -31.46 -24.72
N LEU A 16 8.41 -31.71 -24.76
CA LEU A 16 7.39 -30.69 -24.48
C LEU A 16 7.46 -30.20 -23.02
N LEU A 17 7.66 -31.10 -22.05
CA LEU A 17 7.84 -30.75 -20.64
C LEU A 17 9.11 -29.92 -20.40
N THR A 18 10.21 -30.24 -21.08
CA THR A 18 11.45 -29.44 -20.96
C THR A 18 11.32 -28.06 -21.61
N LEU A 19 10.60 -27.94 -22.73
CA LEU A 19 10.31 -26.65 -23.37
C LEU A 19 9.39 -25.75 -22.53
N VAL A 20 8.38 -26.32 -21.85
CA VAL A 20 7.50 -25.57 -20.94
C VAL A 20 8.25 -25.10 -19.68
N MET A 21 9.18 -25.91 -19.17
CA MET A 21 10.01 -25.55 -18.00
C MET A 21 11.11 -24.53 -18.33
N ALA A 22 11.63 -24.53 -19.56
CA ALA A 22 12.62 -23.56 -20.04
C ALA A 22 11.99 -22.31 -20.69
N SER A 23 10.68 -22.16 -20.62
CA SER A 23 9.98 -21.02 -21.21
C SER A 23 10.38 -19.72 -20.48
N PRO A 24 10.74 -18.64 -21.20
CA PRO A 24 11.14 -17.35 -20.61
C PRO A 24 10.04 -16.71 -19.73
N LEU A 25 8.80 -17.17 -19.85
CA LEU A 25 7.69 -16.81 -18.96
C LEU A 25 7.96 -17.19 -17.50
N ASN A 26 8.54 -18.36 -17.20
CA ASN A 26 8.82 -18.78 -15.81
C ASN A 26 9.97 -17.98 -15.18
N PHE A 27 11.01 -17.64 -15.96
CA PHE A 27 12.09 -16.78 -15.49
C PHE A 27 11.60 -15.36 -15.17
N ASN A 28 10.68 -14.83 -15.97
CA ASN A 28 10.18 -13.47 -15.79
C ASN A 28 9.28 -13.35 -14.53
N VAL A 29 8.46 -14.37 -14.24
CA VAL A 29 7.63 -14.42 -13.02
C VAL A 29 8.49 -14.52 -11.75
N HIS A 30 9.54 -15.36 -11.75
CA HIS A 30 10.45 -15.44 -10.60
C HIS A 30 11.20 -14.13 -10.34
N ALA A 31 11.68 -13.45 -11.39
CA ALA A 31 12.37 -12.17 -11.26
C ALA A 31 11.45 -11.06 -10.73
N GLN A 32 10.19 -11.02 -11.18
CA GLN A 32 9.21 -10.04 -10.69
C GLN A 32 8.83 -10.29 -9.23
N ASN A 33 8.61 -11.55 -8.84
CA ASN A 33 8.32 -11.92 -7.45
C ASN A 33 9.48 -11.55 -6.51
N SER A 34 10.73 -11.73 -6.95
CA SER A 34 11.91 -11.32 -6.18
C SER A 34 11.98 -9.80 -6.00
N LYS A 35 11.64 -9.01 -7.04
CA LYS A 35 11.60 -7.54 -6.94
C LYS A 35 10.49 -7.05 -6.02
N MET A 36 9.30 -7.65 -6.09
CA MET A 36 8.20 -7.34 -5.18
C MET A 36 8.57 -7.64 -3.73
N ALA A 37 9.17 -8.81 -3.44
CA ALA A 37 9.60 -9.17 -2.10
C ALA A 37 10.63 -8.18 -1.53
N SER A 38 11.62 -7.76 -2.33
CA SER A 38 12.59 -6.73 -1.94
C SER A 38 11.90 -5.42 -1.57
N LEU A 39 11.02 -4.94 -2.45
CA LEU A 39 10.32 -3.68 -2.24
C LEU A 39 9.39 -3.71 -1.01
N ILE A 40 8.69 -4.83 -0.78
CA ILE A 40 7.90 -5.03 0.44
C ILE A 40 8.79 -4.95 1.68
N SER A 41 9.98 -5.55 1.63
CA SER A 41 10.95 -5.51 2.73
C SER A 41 11.42 -4.07 3.02
N GLU A 42 11.71 -3.30 1.97
CA GLU A 42 12.11 -1.89 2.09
C GLU A 42 10.98 -1.04 2.69
N ILE A 43 9.74 -1.19 2.21
CA ILE A 43 8.56 -0.50 2.76
C ILE A 43 8.38 -0.86 4.24
N LYS A 44 8.51 -2.15 4.60
CA LYS A 44 8.41 -2.59 6.00
C LYS A 44 9.50 -1.99 6.89
N ALA A 45 10.71 -1.82 6.37
CA ALA A 45 11.82 -1.19 7.11
C ALA A 45 11.59 0.31 7.34
N GLU A 46 10.86 0.99 6.45
CA GLU A 46 10.56 2.42 6.57
C GLU A 46 9.42 2.70 7.57
N LEU A 47 8.45 1.78 7.70
CA LEU A 47 7.25 1.94 8.53
C LEU A 47 7.56 2.39 9.99
N PRO A 48 8.49 1.78 10.75
CA PRO A 48 8.78 2.21 12.11
C PRO A 48 9.21 3.68 12.22
N GLY A 49 9.99 4.17 11.25
CA GLY A 49 10.42 5.57 11.20
C GLY A 49 9.23 6.52 10.99
N ARG A 50 8.31 6.15 10.09
CA ARG A 50 7.09 6.91 9.79
C ARG A 50 6.11 6.93 10.96
N GLN A 51 5.94 5.78 11.63
CA GLN A 51 5.12 5.66 12.85
C GLN A 51 5.65 6.54 13.97
N LYS A 52 6.97 6.55 14.19
CA LYS A 52 7.62 7.42 15.15
C LYS A 52 7.37 8.89 14.83
N GLU A 53 7.54 9.30 13.57
CA GLU A 53 7.30 10.69 13.14
C GLU A 53 5.86 11.14 13.41
N ILE A 54 4.86 10.31 13.08
CA ILE A 54 3.45 10.63 13.37
C ILE A 54 3.20 10.71 14.87
N SER A 55 3.70 9.73 15.63
CA SER A 55 3.50 9.66 17.07
C SER A 55 4.07 10.90 17.77
N GLU A 56 5.29 11.33 17.41
CA GLU A 56 5.92 12.55 17.95
C GLU A 56 5.10 13.81 17.62
N LYS A 57 4.56 13.92 16.40
CA LYS A 57 3.84 15.11 15.95
C LYS A 57 2.38 15.17 16.43
N CYS A 58 1.78 14.02 16.70
CA CYS A 58 0.42 13.89 17.22
C CYS A 58 0.35 13.80 18.75
N GLY A 59 1.35 14.32 19.46
CA GLY A 59 1.32 14.46 20.92
C GLY A 59 1.71 13.18 21.69
N GLY A 60 2.51 12.31 21.08
CA GLY A 60 3.02 11.07 21.69
C GLY A 60 2.06 9.88 21.62
N ALA A 61 0.90 10.02 20.99
CA ALA A 61 -0.02 8.91 20.79
C ALA A 61 0.63 7.85 19.89
N SER A 62 0.69 6.61 20.35
CA SER A 62 1.23 5.49 19.57
C SER A 62 0.28 5.18 18.42
N VAL A 63 0.65 5.62 17.21
CA VAL A 63 -0.10 5.33 15.98
C VAL A 63 0.64 4.26 15.20
N ILE A 64 -0.01 3.11 15.04
CA ILE A 64 0.49 2.02 14.21
C ILE A 64 0.18 2.33 12.74
N MET A 65 1.14 2.17 11.85
CA MET A 65 0.95 2.31 10.40
C MET A 65 1.22 0.98 9.72
N GLU A 66 0.31 0.56 8.87
CA GLU A 66 0.39 -0.69 8.10
C GLU A 66 0.09 -0.44 6.62
N VAL A 67 0.64 -1.29 5.78
CA VAL A 67 0.30 -1.38 4.35
C VAL A 67 -0.32 -2.75 4.12
N ASP A 68 -1.53 -2.77 3.57
CA ASP A 68 -2.18 -4.00 3.12
C ASP A 68 -1.53 -4.46 1.81
N PHE A 69 -0.39 -5.16 1.91
CA PHE A 69 0.34 -5.66 0.74
C PHE A 69 -0.49 -6.63 -0.11
N ALA A 70 -1.47 -7.33 0.48
CA ALA A 70 -2.33 -8.25 -0.27
C ALA A 70 -3.21 -7.51 -1.28
N SER A 71 -3.61 -6.27 -0.97
CA SER A 71 -4.40 -5.42 -1.88
C SER A 71 -3.68 -5.05 -3.20
N PHE A 72 -2.37 -5.23 -3.28
CA PHE A 72 -1.59 -4.94 -4.48
C PHE A 72 -1.56 -6.10 -5.48
N GLY A 73 -1.85 -7.34 -5.04
CA GLY A 73 -1.70 -8.53 -5.88
C GLY A 73 -0.30 -8.57 -6.52
N ASP A 74 -0.26 -8.65 -7.85
CA ASP A 74 0.98 -8.66 -8.65
C ASP A 74 1.35 -7.28 -9.23
N ASN A 75 0.67 -6.20 -8.79
CA ASN A 75 0.84 -4.85 -9.32
C ASN A 75 2.08 -4.15 -8.75
N TYR A 76 3.24 -4.48 -9.31
CA TYR A 76 4.52 -3.89 -8.91
C TYR A 76 4.57 -2.37 -9.08
N ASP A 77 3.98 -1.83 -10.15
CA ASP A 77 3.99 -0.38 -10.42
C ASP A 77 3.20 0.42 -9.37
N ALA A 78 2.11 -0.15 -8.87
CA ALA A 78 1.38 0.42 -7.74
C ALA A 78 2.22 0.38 -6.46
N LEU A 79 2.89 -0.74 -6.20
CA LEU A 79 3.72 -0.92 -5.02
C LEU A 79 4.92 0.05 -5.00
N LEU A 80 5.51 0.34 -6.17
CA LEU A 80 6.60 1.32 -6.32
C LEU A 80 6.23 2.72 -5.84
N LYS A 81 4.95 3.08 -5.84
CA LYS A 81 4.49 4.40 -5.41
C LYS A 81 4.23 4.48 -3.91
N VAL A 82 4.18 3.36 -3.20
CA VAL A 82 3.84 3.33 -1.77
C VAL A 82 4.79 4.16 -0.90
N PRO A 83 6.13 4.11 -1.05
CA PRO A 83 7.02 4.91 -0.19
C PRO A 83 6.72 6.42 -0.25
N GLN A 84 6.60 6.96 -1.47
CA GLN A 84 6.40 8.39 -1.67
C GLN A 84 4.93 8.80 -1.51
N GLN A 85 4.00 8.12 -2.18
CA GLN A 85 2.59 8.54 -2.25
C GLN A 85 1.72 7.92 -1.15
N GLY A 86 2.12 6.79 -0.60
CA GLY A 86 1.46 6.16 0.54
C GLY A 86 2.04 6.68 1.84
N LEU A 87 3.27 6.26 2.18
CA LEU A 87 3.88 6.52 3.49
C LEU A 87 4.14 8.02 3.71
N LYS A 88 4.94 8.66 2.85
CA LYS A 88 5.36 10.04 3.06
C LYS A 88 4.21 11.05 3.00
N GLU A 89 3.31 10.94 2.03
CA GLU A 89 2.13 11.83 1.98
C GLU A 89 1.21 11.62 3.18
N THR A 90 0.96 10.37 3.60
CA THR A 90 0.17 10.08 4.81
C THR A 90 0.82 10.67 6.06
N THR A 91 2.12 10.45 6.25
CA THR A 91 2.86 11.02 7.37
C THR A 91 2.81 12.54 7.37
N ASN A 92 2.98 13.19 6.21
CA ASN A 92 2.90 14.64 6.12
C ASN A 92 1.47 15.18 6.35
N GLY A 93 0.44 14.49 5.85
CA GLY A 93 -0.96 14.83 6.07
C GLY A 93 -1.31 14.81 7.55
N PHE A 94 -0.98 13.71 8.24
CA PHE A 94 -1.17 13.59 9.70
C PHE A 94 -0.33 14.61 10.47
N ARG A 95 0.94 14.79 10.11
CA ARG A 95 1.81 15.79 10.75
C ARG A 95 1.16 17.17 10.69
N ARG A 96 0.76 17.63 9.50
CA ARG A 96 0.14 18.96 9.36
C ARG A 96 -1.17 19.08 10.11
N PHE A 97 -2.01 18.04 10.05
CA PHE A 97 -3.27 17.99 10.80
C PHE A 97 -3.01 18.11 12.32
N CYS A 98 -2.02 17.38 12.84
CA CYS A 98 -1.69 17.39 14.27
C CYS A 98 -0.94 18.64 14.75
N THR A 99 -0.09 19.27 13.91
CA THR A 99 0.74 20.42 14.29
C THR A 99 0.10 21.78 14.05
N ASN A 100 -1.14 21.84 13.54
CA ASN A 100 -1.90 23.09 13.44
C ASN A 100 -1.21 24.17 12.55
N SER A 101 -0.26 23.77 11.68
CA SER A 101 0.74 24.71 11.13
C SER A 101 0.24 25.55 9.96
N ASN A 102 -0.89 25.20 9.35
CA ASN A 102 -1.50 25.91 8.22
C ASN A 102 -3.01 26.12 8.45
N ARG A 103 -3.41 26.66 9.61
CA ARG A 103 -4.81 27.04 9.84
C ARG A 103 -5.27 28.03 8.76
N THR A 104 -6.00 27.57 7.75
CA THR A 104 -7.17 28.32 7.32
C THR A 104 -8.16 28.25 8.47
N SER A 105 -8.82 29.36 8.80
CA SER A 105 -9.63 29.61 10.00
C SER A 105 -10.87 28.72 10.18
N GLU A 106 -10.94 27.56 9.52
CA GLU A 106 -12.13 26.71 9.37
C GLU A 106 -12.00 25.32 10.01
N GLU A 107 -10.81 24.91 10.48
CA GLU A 107 -10.66 23.61 11.15
C GLU A 107 -11.00 23.70 12.65
N ASP A 108 -12.06 22.99 13.02
CA ASP A 108 -12.57 22.87 14.39
C ASP A 108 -11.50 22.21 15.31
N PRO A 109 -11.03 22.89 16.38
CA PRO A 109 -10.03 22.35 17.30
C PRO A 109 -10.46 21.03 17.97
N ASP A 110 -11.76 20.75 18.08
CA ASP A 110 -12.27 19.52 18.65
C ASP A 110 -12.00 18.31 17.74
N LYS A 111 -12.01 18.52 16.41
CA LYS A 111 -11.65 17.48 15.42
C LYS A 111 -10.17 17.13 15.46
N VAL A 112 -9.32 18.14 15.66
CA VAL A 112 -7.87 17.93 15.82
C VAL A 112 -7.56 17.09 17.06
N ASN A 113 -8.23 17.39 18.18
CA ASN A 113 -8.10 16.62 19.41
C ASN A 113 -8.69 15.21 19.27
N ALA A 114 -9.80 15.06 18.52
CA ALA A 114 -10.36 13.75 18.22
C ALA A 114 -9.37 12.86 17.45
N VAL A 115 -8.64 13.37 16.45
CA VAL A 115 -7.58 12.57 15.78
C VAL A 115 -6.52 12.12 16.78
N LYS A 116 -5.95 13.07 17.54
CA LYS A 116 -4.84 12.77 18.46
C LYS A 116 -5.20 11.73 19.52
N THR A 117 -6.46 11.71 19.94
CA THR A 117 -6.93 10.82 21.01
C THR A 117 -7.50 9.52 20.49
N LYS A 118 -8.21 9.54 19.36
CA LYS A 118 -8.95 8.39 18.83
C LYS A 118 -8.16 7.58 17.81
N VAL A 119 -7.31 8.19 16.98
CA VAL A 119 -6.59 7.43 15.95
C VAL A 119 -5.49 6.58 16.61
N LYS A 120 -5.57 5.27 16.43
CA LYS A 120 -4.61 4.27 16.94
C LYS A 120 -3.88 3.55 15.82
N LYS A 121 -4.51 3.45 14.65
CA LYS A 121 -4.01 2.68 13.53
C LYS A 121 -4.32 3.37 12.21
N ILE A 122 -3.39 3.32 11.26
CA ILE A 122 -3.57 3.76 9.88
C ILE A 122 -3.25 2.58 8.98
N VAL A 123 -4.17 2.24 8.09
CA VAL A 123 -4.00 1.17 7.11
C VAL A 123 -4.05 1.76 5.71
N ILE A 124 -2.95 1.63 4.96
CA ILE A 124 -2.90 2.03 3.56
C ILE A 124 -3.24 0.81 2.71
N LYS A 125 -4.28 0.93 1.90
CA LYS A 125 -4.79 -0.14 1.05
C LYS A 125 -4.85 0.32 -0.40
N HIS A 126 -4.42 -0.52 -1.32
CA HIS A 126 -4.56 -0.26 -2.74
C HIS A 126 -5.99 -0.55 -3.22
N VAL A 127 -6.53 0.35 -4.05
CA VAL A 127 -7.74 0.11 -4.85
C VAL A 127 -7.43 0.31 -6.34
N PRO A 128 -8.01 -0.49 -7.24
CA PRO A 128 -7.64 -0.45 -8.65
C PRO A 128 -8.13 0.83 -9.38
N LYS A 129 -9.17 1.50 -8.87
CA LYS A 129 -9.80 2.64 -9.56
C LYS A 129 -9.84 3.91 -8.70
N LEU A 130 -9.79 5.07 -9.35
CA LEU A 130 -9.70 6.38 -8.67
C LEU A 130 -10.94 6.72 -7.85
N GLU A 131 -12.12 6.38 -8.37
CA GLU A 131 -13.41 6.60 -7.72
C GLU A 131 -13.59 5.78 -6.43
N GLN A 132 -12.73 4.78 -6.21
CA GLN A 132 -12.72 3.97 -4.99
C GLN A 132 -11.84 4.58 -3.90
N LYS A 133 -11.13 5.69 -4.19
CA LYS A 133 -10.33 6.40 -3.19
C LYS A 133 -11.23 6.92 -2.08
N LYS A 134 -10.93 6.55 -0.84
CA LYS A 134 -11.62 7.07 0.33
C LYS A 134 -10.77 6.98 1.57
N ILE A 135 -11.13 7.77 2.57
CA ILE A 135 -10.66 7.63 3.94
C ILE A 135 -11.90 7.30 4.77
N SER A 136 -11.77 6.30 5.65
CA SER A 136 -12.85 5.93 6.56
C SER A 136 -12.30 5.64 7.95
N LEU A 137 -13.09 5.94 8.97
CA LEU A 137 -12.80 5.54 10.33
C LEU A 137 -13.55 4.23 10.61
N GLN A 138 -12.79 3.23 11.01
CA GLN A 138 -13.28 1.92 11.42
C GLN A 138 -13.11 1.74 12.92
N ASP A 139 -13.80 0.71 13.43
CA ASP A 139 -13.96 0.41 14.85
C ASP A 139 -12.68 0.62 15.67
N GLY A 140 -12.81 1.33 16.78
CA GLY A 140 -11.73 1.53 17.76
C GLY A 140 -10.62 2.50 17.34
N GLY A 141 -10.81 3.31 16.29
CA GLY A 141 -9.85 4.36 15.92
C GLY A 141 -8.90 4.00 14.78
N THR A 142 -9.31 3.12 13.89
CA THR A 142 -8.53 2.75 12.71
C THR A 142 -8.90 3.63 11.53
N VAL A 143 -7.92 4.32 10.94
CA VAL A 143 -8.10 5.07 9.70
C VAL A 143 -7.72 4.17 8.53
N LEU A 144 -8.69 3.75 7.74
CA LEU A 144 -8.47 3.03 6.49
C LEU A 144 -8.35 4.03 5.33
N MET A 145 -7.19 4.04 4.68
CA MET A 145 -6.89 4.87 3.51
C MET A 145 -6.84 4.00 2.25
N GLU A 146 -7.91 4.06 1.46
CA GLU A 146 -8.00 3.38 0.18
C GLU A 146 -7.46 4.30 -0.92
N MET A 147 -6.35 3.91 -1.54
CA MET A 147 -5.58 4.69 -2.50
C MET A 147 -5.36 3.95 -3.81
N ALA A 148 -5.58 4.64 -4.93
CA ALA A 148 -5.35 4.09 -6.25
C ALA A 148 -3.96 4.44 -6.79
N PHE A 149 -2.96 3.59 -6.55
CA PHE A 149 -1.56 3.83 -6.95
C PHE A 149 -1.25 3.57 -8.46
N GLY A 150 -2.24 3.61 -9.35
CA GLY A 150 -2.16 3.20 -10.77
C GLY A 150 -1.83 4.29 -11.80
N GLN A 151 -1.98 3.98 -13.10
CA GLN A 151 -1.52 4.83 -14.22
C GLN A 151 -2.26 6.17 -14.40
N SER A 152 -3.39 6.41 -13.72
CA SER A 152 -4.22 7.60 -13.96
C SER A 152 -4.48 8.47 -12.74
N GLY A 153 -3.92 8.17 -11.58
CA GLY A 153 -4.02 9.06 -10.43
C GLY A 153 -3.12 8.62 -9.29
N GLY A 154 -2.52 9.60 -8.63
CA GLY A 154 -1.60 9.39 -7.53
C GLY A 154 -2.28 8.85 -6.28
N GLY A 155 -1.51 8.60 -5.24
CA GLY A 155 -2.03 8.49 -3.88
C GLY A 155 -2.91 9.68 -3.48
N LEU A 156 -3.43 9.68 -2.27
CA LEU A 156 -4.09 10.86 -1.75
C LEU A 156 -3.05 11.96 -1.56
N SER A 157 -3.28 13.13 -2.15
CA SER A 157 -2.44 14.29 -1.87
C SER A 157 -2.59 14.69 -0.41
N LEU A 158 -1.56 15.34 0.12
CA LEU A 158 -1.60 15.91 1.46
C LEU A 158 -2.89 16.69 1.76
N VAL A 159 -3.38 17.50 0.81
CA VAL A 159 -4.57 18.34 1.01
C VAL A 159 -5.83 17.47 1.09
N GLU A 160 -5.92 16.43 0.26
CA GLU A 160 -7.02 15.46 0.32
C GLU A 160 -7.01 14.70 1.65
N ILE A 161 -5.84 14.27 2.12
CA ILE A 161 -5.72 13.58 3.41
C ILE A 161 -6.19 14.49 4.55
N GLN A 162 -5.75 15.74 4.59
CA GLN A 162 -6.18 16.69 5.63
C GLN A 162 -7.69 16.92 5.60
N ARG A 163 -8.26 17.23 4.43
CA ARG A 163 -9.69 17.47 4.26
C ARG A 163 -10.51 16.26 4.70
N MET A 164 -10.14 15.07 4.22
CA MET A 164 -10.89 13.85 4.48
C MET A 164 -10.75 13.38 5.93
N LEU A 165 -9.61 13.61 6.59
CA LEU A 165 -9.48 13.39 8.04
C LEU A 165 -10.41 14.31 8.84
N GLY A 166 -10.60 15.56 8.40
CA GLY A 166 -11.53 16.50 9.02
C GLY A 166 -13.01 16.21 8.76
N GLU A 167 -13.35 15.47 7.70
CA GLU A 167 -14.73 15.07 7.37
C GLU A 167 -15.18 13.80 8.10
N VAL A 168 -14.24 12.91 8.39
CA VAL A 168 -14.49 11.59 8.98
C VAL A 168 -14.58 11.64 10.52
N LEU A 169 -14.25 12.79 11.12
CA LEU A 169 -14.19 13.03 12.58
C LEU A 169 -14.98 14.28 12.99
#